data_AF-A0A1A7XL89-F1
#
_entry.id   AF-A0A1A7XL89-F1
#
_cell.length_a   1.000
_cell.length_b   1.000
_cell.length_c   1.000
_cell.angle_alpha   90.00
_cell.angle_beta   90.00
_cell.angle_gamma   90.00
#
_symmetry.space_group_name_H-M   'P 1'
#
loop_
_entity.id
_entity.type
_entity.pdbx_description
1 polymer ?
#
loop_
_entity_poly.entity_id
_entity_poly.type
_entity_poly.pdbx_seq_one_letter_code
_entity_poly.pdbx_strand_id
1 'polypeptide(L)'
;DKIEAILKTLVTGVSIPVTCKIRILPSVEETVSLVQRIEKTGIAAIAVHGRFKEERPRHPVHCDYIQAVAGAVSVPVIANGGSLDLVRTHADIETFRKATGASSVMLARAAMWNASVFRSQGFLPVETVMEEYLRYAVQYDNHAFNTKYCLCQMLRDKVESPLGKQVQAAQTSAEISEAYDLQEFYQQTQDRLQTKRNSLQRSSQPSCPVMDGDVITMAIKFERREYPPQITPKMFLLEWSRREKLEQPRYKTVQRSQDRAFQSTVTVAKKKYRSSLWEKSKKFAEQASAIVCLRVLGIPEGRLGEGDSGLVCKRKREGRSNGNTEEERGKKLHVASIQQEALTSEPAAPTEEEDPNHSTQLTGTL
;
A
#
# COMPACT_ATOMS: atom_id res chain seq x y z
N ASP A 1 18.12 22.21 -11.34
CA ASP A 1 17.34 23.14 -10.49
C ASP A 1 16.45 22.37 -9.52
N LYS A 2 15.23 21.96 -9.90
CA LYS A 2 14.29 21.25 -8.99
C LYS A 2 14.90 20.00 -8.33
N ILE A 3 15.67 19.20 -9.08
CA ILE A 3 16.38 18.03 -8.55
C ILE A 3 17.37 18.45 -7.44
N GLU A 4 18.20 19.46 -7.71
CA GLU A 4 19.18 19.96 -6.73
C GLU A 4 18.52 20.52 -5.47
N ALA A 5 17.44 21.28 -5.61
CA ALA A 5 16.72 21.85 -4.47
C ALA A 5 16.17 20.75 -3.55
N ILE A 6 15.60 19.69 -4.13
CA ILE A 6 15.11 18.53 -3.36
C ILE A 6 16.27 17.82 -2.67
N LEU A 7 17.34 17.49 -3.39
CA LEU A 7 18.47 16.74 -2.83
C LEU A 7 19.22 17.53 -1.75
N LYS A 8 19.50 18.82 -1.98
CA LYS A 8 20.11 19.71 -0.97
C LYS A 8 19.25 19.78 0.30
N THR A 9 17.93 19.88 0.18
CA THR A 9 17.01 19.90 1.33
C THR A 9 17.00 18.58 2.10
N LEU A 10 17.10 17.44 1.41
CA LEU A 10 17.19 16.13 2.05
C LEU A 10 18.55 15.96 2.74
N VAL A 11 19.66 16.21 2.04
CA VAL A 11 21.03 16.05 2.55
C VAL A 11 21.27 16.90 3.81
N THR A 12 20.75 18.13 3.87
CA THR A 12 20.87 18.98 5.07
C THR A 12 19.82 18.68 6.16
N GLY A 13 18.71 18.03 5.79
CA GLY A 13 17.56 17.79 6.67
C GLY A 13 17.54 16.45 7.39
N VAL A 14 18.38 15.47 7.00
CA VAL A 14 18.45 14.15 7.64
C VAL A 14 19.88 13.73 7.99
N SER A 15 20.04 12.95 9.05
CA SER A 15 21.33 12.41 9.51
C SER A 15 21.72 11.07 8.84
N ILE A 16 20.95 10.60 7.87
CA ILE A 16 21.17 9.33 7.16
C ILE A 16 21.62 9.59 5.70
N PRO A 17 22.42 8.70 5.08
CA PRO A 17 22.89 8.90 3.72
C PRO A 17 21.76 9.05 2.70
N VAL A 18 21.72 10.18 1.99
CA VAL A 18 20.77 10.43 0.90
C VAL A 18 21.39 9.93 -0.40
N THR A 19 20.64 9.11 -1.14
CA THR A 19 21.01 8.62 -2.47
C THR A 19 19.89 8.91 -3.47
N CYS A 20 20.18 8.83 -4.77
CA CYS A 20 19.14 8.93 -5.79
C CYS A 20 19.36 7.91 -6.91
N LYS A 21 18.27 7.61 -7.64
CA LYS A 21 18.29 6.70 -8.79
C LYS A 21 17.80 7.41 -10.04
N ILE A 22 18.56 7.31 -11.12
CA ILE A 22 18.23 7.93 -12.42
C ILE A 22 18.13 6.90 -13.55
N ARG A 23 17.64 7.36 -14.69
CA ARG A 23 17.90 6.80 -16.03
C ARG A 23 18.84 7.76 -16.78
N ILE A 24 19.51 7.24 -17.79
CA ILE A 24 20.39 8.04 -18.67
C ILE A 24 19.55 9.00 -19.56
N LEU A 25 20.19 10.09 -19.99
CA LEU A 25 19.66 11.10 -20.91
C LEU A 25 20.10 10.79 -22.36
N PRO A 26 19.53 11.43 -23.41
CA PRO A 26 19.79 11.08 -24.81
C PRO A 26 21.26 11.14 -25.27
N SER A 27 22.12 11.84 -24.54
CA SER A 27 23.57 11.86 -24.76
C SER A 27 24.37 11.56 -23.49
N VAL A 28 25.62 11.12 -23.68
CA VAL A 28 26.55 10.84 -22.57
C VAL A 28 26.89 12.13 -21.83
N GLU A 29 27.08 13.23 -22.57
CA GLU A 29 27.46 14.55 -22.08
C GLU A 29 26.35 15.14 -21.19
N GLU A 30 25.09 15.07 -21.60
CA GLU A 30 23.96 15.49 -20.78
C GLU A 30 23.85 14.62 -19.53
N THR A 31 24.05 13.31 -19.66
CA THR A 31 23.98 12.37 -18.53
C THR A 31 25.07 12.69 -17.50
N VAL A 32 26.32 12.85 -17.92
CA VAL A 32 27.45 13.22 -17.05
C VAL A 32 27.22 14.59 -16.41
N SER A 33 26.81 15.60 -17.19
CA SER A 33 26.50 16.94 -16.68
C SER A 33 25.40 16.93 -15.62
N LEU A 34 24.33 16.16 -15.83
CA LEU A 34 23.28 15.96 -14.81
C LEU A 34 23.84 15.31 -13.55
N VAL A 35 24.66 14.26 -13.67
CA VAL A 35 25.18 13.53 -12.51
C VAL A 35 26.20 14.37 -11.71
N GLN A 36 27.04 15.16 -12.37
CA GLN A 36 27.93 16.13 -11.71
C GLN A 36 27.16 17.24 -10.98
N ARG A 37 26.01 17.69 -11.52
CA ARG A 37 25.12 18.62 -10.81
C ARG A 37 24.46 17.97 -9.58
N ILE A 38 24.12 16.69 -9.69
CA ILE A 38 23.55 15.89 -8.59
C ILE A 38 24.60 15.65 -7.50
N GLU A 39 25.84 15.27 -7.84
CA GLU A 39 26.94 15.07 -6.88
C GLU A 39 27.16 16.31 -5.99
N LYS A 40 27.18 17.50 -6.60
CA LYS A 40 27.31 18.81 -5.91
C LYS A 40 26.19 19.14 -4.90
N THR A 41 25.19 18.27 -4.75
CA THR A 41 24.16 18.37 -3.70
C THR A 41 24.56 17.68 -2.39
N GLY A 42 25.63 16.88 -2.38
CA GLY A 42 26.09 16.12 -1.21
C GLY A 42 25.44 14.75 -1.03
N ILE A 43 24.88 14.16 -2.09
CA ILE A 43 24.42 12.77 -2.05
C ILE A 43 25.57 11.79 -1.79
N ALA A 44 25.28 10.69 -1.08
CA ALA A 44 26.28 9.69 -0.71
C ALA A 44 26.59 8.67 -1.82
N ALA A 45 25.66 8.43 -2.75
CA ALA A 45 25.80 7.53 -3.89
C ALA A 45 24.69 7.76 -4.92
N ILE A 46 24.94 7.38 -6.18
CA ILE A 46 23.95 7.46 -7.27
C ILE A 46 23.78 6.12 -7.99
N ALA A 47 22.53 5.69 -8.17
CA ALA A 47 22.19 4.51 -8.96
C ALA A 47 21.81 4.90 -10.40
N VAL A 48 22.55 4.42 -11.39
CA VAL A 48 22.34 4.73 -12.81
C VAL A 48 21.76 3.51 -13.51
N HIS A 49 20.52 3.63 -13.99
CA HIS A 49 19.97 2.66 -14.94
C HIS A 49 20.38 3.06 -16.35
N GLY A 50 21.25 2.27 -16.97
CA GLY A 50 21.75 2.46 -18.35
C GLY A 50 20.70 2.19 -19.43
N ARG A 51 19.51 2.76 -19.30
CA ARG A 51 18.45 2.77 -20.32
C ARG A 51 17.78 4.12 -20.36
N PHE A 52 17.52 4.68 -21.53
CA PHE A 52 16.73 5.91 -21.71
C PHE A 52 15.31 5.72 -21.15
N LYS A 53 14.58 6.80 -20.87
CA LYS A 53 13.22 6.73 -20.29
C LYS A 53 12.23 5.95 -21.16
N GLU A 54 12.38 6.06 -22.47
CA GLU A 54 11.53 5.47 -23.51
C GLU A 54 11.83 3.97 -23.68
N GLU A 55 13.05 3.53 -23.37
CA GLU A 55 13.46 2.14 -23.49
C GLU A 55 12.74 1.20 -22.51
N ARG A 56 12.35 0.05 -23.04
CA ARG A 56 11.76 -1.10 -22.34
C ARG A 56 12.81 -2.18 -22.04
N PRO A 57 12.54 -3.15 -21.13
CA PRO A 57 13.54 -4.13 -20.69
C PRO A 57 14.07 -5.11 -21.75
N ARG A 58 13.52 -5.06 -22.99
CA ARG A 58 13.99 -5.81 -24.17
C ARG A 58 15.18 -5.15 -24.90
N HIS A 59 15.36 -3.84 -24.72
CA HIS A 59 16.48 -3.11 -25.33
C HIS A 59 17.72 -3.36 -24.46
N PRO A 60 18.94 -3.35 -25.01
CA PRO A 60 20.16 -3.56 -24.23
C PRO A 60 20.33 -2.51 -23.11
N VAL A 61 21.29 -2.74 -22.22
CA VAL A 61 21.73 -1.74 -21.25
C VAL A 61 23.01 -1.09 -21.76
N HIS A 62 23.05 0.24 -21.78
CA HIS A 62 24.17 1.06 -22.23
C HIS A 62 25.21 1.13 -21.09
N CYS A 63 26.16 0.20 -21.10
CA CYS A 63 27.22 0.10 -20.09
C CYS A 63 28.23 1.25 -20.18
N ASP A 64 28.50 1.71 -21.40
CA ASP A 64 29.32 2.87 -21.76
C ASP A 64 28.84 4.15 -21.07
N TYR A 65 27.52 4.41 -21.04
CA TYR A 65 26.96 5.53 -20.29
C TYR A 65 27.23 5.42 -18.78
N ILE A 66 27.08 4.23 -18.21
CA ILE A 66 27.34 4.01 -16.78
C ILE A 66 28.83 4.19 -16.48
N GLN A 67 29.71 3.71 -17.37
CA GLN A 67 31.16 3.85 -17.28
C GLN A 67 31.62 5.31 -17.39
N ALA A 68 31.09 6.06 -18.35
CA ALA A 68 31.36 7.48 -18.51
C ALA A 68 30.94 8.29 -17.27
N VAL A 69 29.78 7.96 -16.69
CA VAL A 69 29.35 8.56 -15.42
C VAL A 69 30.28 8.15 -14.27
N ALA A 70 30.62 6.87 -14.12
CA ALA A 70 31.49 6.36 -13.06
C ALA A 70 32.91 6.95 -13.09
N GLY A 71 33.43 7.29 -14.28
CA GLY A 71 34.71 7.99 -14.43
C GLY A 71 34.66 9.51 -14.22
N ALA A 72 33.46 10.11 -14.16
CA ALA A 72 33.27 11.56 -14.17
C ALA A 72 32.80 12.17 -12.82
N VAL A 73 32.57 11.34 -11.79
CA VAL A 73 32.22 11.75 -10.42
C VAL A 73 33.02 10.98 -9.38
N SER A 74 33.14 11.54 -8.17
CA SER A 74 33.82 10.94 -7.02
C SER A 74 32.89 10.10 -6.14
N VAL A 75 31.58 10.39 -6.14
CA VAL A 75 30.59 9.61 -5.38
C VAL A 75 30.39 8.20 -5.97
N PRO A 76 30.19 7.15 -5.14
CA PRO A 76 29.92 5.80 -5.61
C PRO A 76 28.76 5.70 -6.61
N VAL A 77 29.06 5.21 -7.81
CA VAL A 77 28.08 4.88 -8.84
C VAL A 77 27.65 3.42 -8.71
N ILE A 78 26.33 3.19 -8.74
CA ILE A 78 25.70 1.87 -8.63
C ILE A 78 25.05 1.52 -9.98
N ALA A 79 25.61 0.54 -10.69
CA ALA A 79 25.11 0.13 -12.01
C ALA A 79 23.77 -0.62 -11.90
N ASN A 80 22.81 -0.28 -12.76
CA ASN A 80 21.50 -0.92 -12.80
C ASN A 80 21.03 -1.20 -14.24
N GLY A 81 20.27 -2.28 -14.43
CA GLY A 81 19.63 -2.63 -15.70
C GLY A 81 19.94 -4.04 -16.21
N GLY A 82 21.09 -4.61 -15.85
CA GLY A 82 21.65 -5.82 -16.45
C GLY A 82 20.99 -7.18 -16.16
N SER A 83 19.91 -7.27 -15.36
CA SER A 83 19.23 -8.55 -15.10
C SER A 83 18.75 -9.26 -16.38
N LEU A 84 18.95 -10.59 -16.50
CA LEU A 84 18.85 -11.42 -17.73
C LEU A 84 19.90 -11.15 -18.79
N ASP A 85 20.07 -9.89 -19.13
CA ASP A 85 20.79 -9.48 -20.33
C ASP A 85 22.30 -9.70 -20.13
N LEU A 86 22.81 -9.24 -18.99
CA LEU A 86 24.21 -9.36 -18.56
C LEU A 86 24.39 -10.18 -17.28
N VAL A 87 23.37 -10.20 -16.41
CA VAL A 87 23.41 -10.90 -15.11
C VAL A 87 22.38 -12.02 -15.09
N ARG A 88 22.88 -13.25 -15.18
CA ARG A 88 22.12 -14.50 -15.10
C ARG A 88 22.49 -15.33 -13.88
N THR A 89 23.71 -15.19 -13.38
CA THR A 89 24.29 -15.86 -12.21
C THR A 89 24.88 -14.86 -11.22
N HIS A 90 25.29 -15.33 -10.04
CA HIS A 90 26.02 -14.50 -9.07
C HIS A 90 27.36 -13.98 -9.62
N ALA A 91 28.11 -14.79 -10.37
CA ALA A 91 29.42 -14.41 -10.92
C ALA A 91 29.30 -13.22 -11.88
N ASP A 92 28.23 -13.17 -12.66
CA ASP A 92 27.96 -12.10 -13.62
C ASP A 92 27.77 -10.72 -12.97
N ILE A 93 27.45 -10.66 -11.67
CA ILE A 93 27.33 -9.40 -10.93
C ILE A 93 28.68 -8.66 -10.97
N GLU A 94 29.78 -9.37 -10.73
CA GLU A 94 31.12 -8.77 -10.77
C GLU A 94 31.55 -8.46 -12.21
N THR A 95 31.17 -9.28 -13.19
CA THR A 95 31.40 -9.00 -14.61
C THR A 95 30.71 -7.70 -15.04
N PHE A 96 29.44 -7.51 -14.69
CA PHE A 96 28.69 -6.29 -14.98
C PHE A 96 29.25 -5.07 -14.20
N ARG A 97 29.69 -5.26 -12.96
CA ARG A 97 30.37 -4.21 -12.17
C ARG A 97 31.65 -3.74 -12.86
N LYS A 98 32.52 -4.67 -13.28
CA LYS A 98 33.76 -4.38 -14.01
C LYS A 98 33.49 -3.69 -15.34
N ALA A 99 32.56 -4.22 -16.14
CA ALA A 99 32.21 -3.70 -17.46
C ALA A 99 31.63 -2.27 -17.43
N THR A 100 31.10 -1.82 -16.29
CA THR A 100 30.54 -0.46 -16.10
C THR A 100 31.44 0.46 -15.29
N GLY A 101 32.63 0.01 -14.85
CA GLY A 101 33.50 0.77 -13.95
C GLY A 101 32.87 1.12 -12.58
N ALA A 102 31.70 0.57 -12.27
CA ALA A 102 30.89 1.00 -11.13
C ALA A 102 31.45 0.51 -9.79
N SER A 103 31.09 1.21 -8.71
CA SER A 103 31.43 0.81 -7.34
C SER A 103 30.59 -0.39 -6.88
N SER A 104 29.36 -0.52 -7.37
CA SER A 104 28.42 -1.58 -6.98
C SER A 104 27.37 -1.85 -8.05
N VAL A 105 26.59 -2.92 -7.89
CA VAL A 105 25.49 -3.31 -8.80
C VAL A 105 24.18 -3.41 -8.05
N MET A 106 23.11 -2.88 -8.64
CA MET A 106 21.74 -3.00 -8.16
C MET A 106 20.95 -3.91 -9.12
N LEU A 107 20.49 -5.05 -8.63
CA LEU A 107 19.57 -5.94 -9.37
C LEU A 107 18.12 -5.67 -8.99
N ALA A 108 17.21 -5.91 -9.95
CA ALA A 108 15.77 -5.80 -9.74
C ALA A 108 15.05 -7.06 -10.24
N ARG A 109 14.92 -7.21 -11.56
CA ARG A 109 14.20 -8.34 -12.17
C ARG A 109 14.75 -9.71 -11.71
N ALA A 110 16.07 -9.88 -11.73
CA ALA A 110 16.71 -11.15 -11.33
C ALA A 110 16.38 -11.53 -9.88
N ALA A 111 16.48 -10.58 -8.95
CA ALA A 111 16.16 -10.78 -7.53
C ALA A 111 14.65 -10.97 -7.28
N MET A 112 13.79 -10.33 -8.09
CA MET A 112 12.34 -10.48 -8.01
C MET A 112 11.87 -11.89 -8.41
N TRP A 113 12.55 -12.54 -9.36
CA TRP A 113 12.24 -13.91 -9.74
C TRP A 113 12.88 -14.94 -8.82
N ASN A 114 14.14 -14.72 -8.42
CA ASN A 114 14.81 -15.56 -7.44
C ASN A 114 15.84 -14.73 -6.66
N ALA A 115 15.50 -14.38 -5.41
CA ALA A 115 16.35 -13.59 -4.52
C ALA A 115 17.70 -14.26 -4.22
N SER A 116 17.81 -15.58 -4.40
CA SER A 116 19.07 -16.30 -4.23
C SER A 116 20.14 -15.99 -5.29
N VAL A 117 19.85 -15.12 -6.29
CA VAL A 117 20.87 -14.54 -7.20
C VAL A 117 22.04 -13.90 -6.45
N PHE A 118 21.83 -13.44 -5.20
CA PHE A 118 22.86 -12.87 -4.34
C PHE A 118 23.69 -13.90 -3.55
N ARG A 119 23.46 -15.22 -3.73
CA ARG A 119 24.28 -16.26 -3.09
C ARG A 119 25.51 -16.59 -3.94
N SER A 120 26.69 -16.49 -3.35
CA SER A 120 27.94 -16.88 -4.02
C SER A 120 28.04 -18.39 -4.29
N GLN A 121 27.28 -19.22 -3.56
CA GLN A 121 27.16 -20.66 -3.78
C GLN A 121 26.17 -21.03 -4.91
N GLY A 122 25.63 -20.05 -5.64
CA GLY A 122 24.65 -20.26 -6.70
C GLY A 122 23.20 -20.23 -6.23
N PHE A 123 22.27 -20.41 -7.16
CA PHE A 123 20.84 -20.36 -6.89
C PHE A 123 20.36 -21.48 -5.96
N LEU A 124 19.35 -21.16 -5.16
CA LEU A 124 18.45 -22.14 -4.57
C LEU A 124 17.31 -22.46 -5.56
N PRO A 125 16.66 -23.64 -5.44
CA PRO A 125 15.37 -23.89 -6.06
C PRO A 125 14.39 -22.75 -5.74
N VAL A 126 13.60 -22.33 -6.73
CA VAL A 126 12.72 -21.17 -6.55
C VAL A 126 11.63 -21.45 -5.52
N GLU A 127 11.21 -22.71 -5.43
CA GLU A 127 10.27 -23.26 -4.47
C GLU A 127 10.74 -23.01 -3.02
N THR A 128 12.01 -23.29 -2.71
CA THR A 128 12.62 -23.00 -1.40
C THR A 128 12.63 -21.51 -1.07
N VAL A 129 12.90 -20.66 -2.06
CA VAL A 129 12.92 -19.19 -1.89
C VAL A 129 11.51 -18.64 -1.70
N MET A 130 10.52 -19.25 -2.34
CA MET A 130 9.10 -18.90 -2.21
C MET A 130 8.55 -19.28 -0.83
N GLU A 131 8.89 -20.47 -0.32
CA GLU A 131 8.51 -20.90 1.04
C GLU A 131 9.10 -19.95 2.10
N GLU A 132 10.41 -19.65 2.03
CA GLU A 132 11.06 -18.71 2.94
C GLU A 132 10.48 -17.30 2.85
N TYR A 133 10.18 -16.81 1.64
CA TYR A 133 9.49 -15.54 1.45
C TYR A 133 8.10 -15.53 2.10
N LEU A 134 7.34 -16.62 1.98
CA LEU A 134 6.03 -16.77 2.59
C LEU A 134 6.12 -16.83 4.13
N ARG A 135 7.13 -17.53 4.69
CA ARG A 135 7.41 -17.53 6.12
C ARG A 135 7.65 -16.11 6.65
N TYR A 136 8.45 -15.29 5.96
CA TYR A 136 8.61 -13.88 6.31
C TYR A 136 7.32 -13.06 6.15
N ALA A 137 6.57 -13.27 5.07
CA ALA A 137 5.31 -12.55 4.83
C ALA A 137 4.29 -12.79 5.96
N VAL A 138 4.20 -14.02 6.48
CA VAL A 138 3.35 -14.36 7.62
C VAL A 138 3.89 -13.76 8.93
N GLN A 139 5.20 -13.82 9.18
CA GLN A 139 5.82 -13.27 10.39
C GLN A 139 5.68 -11.74 10.52
N TYR A 140 5.66 -11.02 9.39
CA TYR A 140 5.58 -9.56 9.35
C TYR A 140 4.18 -9.01 8.99
N ASP A 141 3.14 -9.85 9.01
CA ASP A 141 1.75 -9.47 8.69
C ASP A 141 1.63 -8.76 7.32
N ASN A 142 2.37 -9.27 6.32
CA ASN A 142 2.37 -8.71 4.97
C ASN A 142 1.04 -9.03 4.26
N HIS A 143 0.50 -8.01 3.58
CA HIS A 143 -0.82 -8.09 2.96
C HIS A 143 -0.90 -9.23 1.92
N ALA A 144 -1.93 -10.08 2.01
CA ALA A 144 -2.12 -11.27 1.17
C ALA A 144 -1.91 -11.00 -0.34
N PHE A 145 -2.56 -9.98 -0.90
CA PHE A 145 -2.35 -9.57 -2.31
C PHE A 145 -0.90 -9.20 -2.68
N ASN A 146 -0.13 -8.60 -1.75
CA ASN A 146 1.29 -8.28 -2.00
C ASN A 146 2.13 -9.57 -1.98
N THR A 147 1.91 -10.43 -0.98
CA THR A 147 2.55 -11.76 -0.90
C THR A 147 2.29 -12.57 -2.17
N LYS A 148 1.01 -12.68 -2.57
CA LYS A 148 0.55 -13.35 -3.79
C LYS A 148 1.21 -12.77 -5.04
N TYR A 149 1.23 -11.45 -5.19
CA TYR A 149 1.89 -10.79 -6.32
C TYR A 149 3.35 -11.20 -6.44
N CYS A 150 4.12 -11.14 -5.35
CA CYS A 150 5.53 -11.53 -5.33
C CYS A 150 5.73 -13.02 -5.65
N LEU A 151 4.93 -13.92 -5.06
CA LEU A 151 4.98 -15.35 -5.39
C LEU A 151 4.66 -15.62 -6.87
N CYS A 152 3.67 -14.94 -7.45
CA CYS A 152 3.40 -15.02 -8.89
C CYS A 152 4.56 -14.48 -9.76
N GLN A 153 5.29 -13.44 -9.31
CA GLN A 153 6.51 -13.01 -9.99
C GLN A 153 7.60 -14.09 -9.94
N MET A 154 7.77 -14.80 -8.83
CA MET A 154 8.75 -15.90 -8.71
C MET A 154 8.37 -17.11 -9.58
N LEU A 155 7.08 -17.47 -9.64
CA LEU A 155 6.56 -18.56 -10.48
C LEU A 155 6.81 -18.35 -11.98
N ARG A 156 6.69 -17.11 -12.48
CA ARG A 156 6.86 -16.75 -13.90
C ARG A 156 6.03 -17.61 -14.87
N ASP A 157 6.66 -18.59 -15.51
CA ASP A 157 6.11 -19.56 -16.45
C ASP A 157 5.45 -20.76 -15.74
N LYS A 158 5.84 -21.06 -14.49
CA LYS A 158 5.23 -22.10 -13.65
C LYS A 158 3.86 -21.70 -13.06
N VAL A 159 3.29 -20.56 -13.46
CA VAL A 159 2.00 -20.07 -12.95
C VAL A 159 0.84 -21.04 -13.23
N GLU A 160 0.91 -21.79 -14.33
CA GLU A 160 -0.10 -22.81 -14.69
C GLU A 160 0.05 -24.16 -13.94
N SER A 161 1.09 -24.31 -13.11
CA SER A 161 1.28 -25.49 -12.26
C SER A 161 0.17 -25.63 -11.21
N PRO A 162 -0.03 -26.81 -10.59
CA PRO A 162 -1.01 -26.99 -9.51
C PRO A 162 -0.83 -25.98 -8.37
N LEU A 163 0.42 -25.78 -7.92
CA LEU A 163 0.79 -24.77 -6.93
C LEU A 163 0.46 -23.35 -7.40
N GLY A 164 0.83 -23.01 -8.64
CA GLY A 164 0.57 -21.69 -9.21
C GLY A 164 -0.92 -21.35 -9.26
N LYS A 165 -1.77 -22.34 -9.61
CA LYS A 165 -3.23 -22.22 -9.61
C LYS A 165 -3.82 -22.05 -8.22
N GLN A 166 -3.33 -22.78 -7.21
CA GLN A 166 -3.73 -22.59 -5.82
C GLN A 166 -3.39 -21.18 -5.32
N VAL A 167 -2.15 -20.71 -5.55
CA VAL A 167 -1.71 -19.36 -5.19
C VAL A 167 -2.51 -18.28 -5.93
N GLN A 168 -2.89 -18.51 -7.19
CA GLN A 168 -3.78 -17.62 -7.94
C GLN A 168 -5.22 -17.63 -7.43
N ALA A 169 -5.75 -18.75 -6.94
CA ALA A 169 -7.09 -18.82 -6.36
C ALA A 169 -7.16 -18.13 -4.99
N ALA A 170 -6.12 -18.26 -4.16
CA ALA A 170 -6.07 -17.80 -2.78
C ALA A 170 -6.36 -16.30 -2.61
N GLN A 171 -7.23 -15.95 -1.66
CA GLN A 171 -7.62 -14.60 -1.28
C GLN A 171 -7.04 -14.16 0.07
N THR A 172 -6.75 -15.11 0.96
CA THR A 172 -6.21 -14.85 2.31
C THR A 172 -4.79 -15.39 2.48
N SER A 173 -4.04 -14.85 3.46
CA SER A 173 -2.71 -15.37 3.81
C SER A 173 -2.76 -16.81 4.36
N ALA A 174 -3.90 -17.24 4.89
CA ALA A 174 -4.15 -18.62 5.32
C ALA A 174 -4.20 -19.57 4.12
N GLU A 175 -5.01 -19.27 3.10
CA GLU A 175 -5.09 -20.04 1.85
C GLU A 175 -3.75 -20.06 1.08
N ILE A 176 -3.00 -18.96 1.11
CA ILE A 176 -1.63 -18.95 0.54
C ILE A 176 -0.72 -19.88 1.35
N SER A 177 -0.83 -19.92 2.68
CA SER A 177 -0.03 -20.83 3.53
C SER A 177 -0.45 -22.30 3.35
N GLU A 178 -1.72 -22.57 3.08
CA GLU A 178 -2.24 -23.90 2.78
C GLU A 178 -1.65 -24.47 1.50
N ALA A 179 -1.45 -23.65 0.47
CA ALA A 179 -0.82 -24.07 -0.79
C ALA A 179 0.67 -24.50 -0.66
N TYR A 180 1.32 -24.25 0.47
CA TYR A 180 2.73 -24.64 0.75
C TYR A 180 2.85 -25.56 1.98
N ASP A 181 1.75 -26.16 2.45
CA ASP A 181 1.73 -26.99 3.67
C ASP A 181 2.27 -26.26 4.93
N LEU A 182 2.03 -24.93 5.01
CA LEU A 182 2.44 -24.07 6.12
C LEU A 182 1.27 -23.68 7.05
N GLN A 183 0.16 -24.44 7.06
CA GLN A 183 -1.04 -24.15 7.85
C GLN A 183 -0.72 -24.05 9.36
N GLU A 184 0.06 -25.00 9.89
CA GLU A 184 0.44 -25.03 11.30
C GLU A 184 1.34 -23.83 11.67
N PHE A 185 2.36 -23.57 10.84
CA PHE A 185 3.26 -22.43 11.01
C PHE A 185 2.51 -21.08 10.96
N TYR A 186 1.52 -20.97 10.07
CA TYR A 186 0.64 -19.81 9.99
C TYR A 186 -0.14 -19.60 11.29
N GLN A 187 -0.84 -20.64 11.77
CA GLN A 187 -1.65 -20.56 12.99
C GLN A 187 -0.79 -20.19 14.23
N GLN A 188 0.31 -20.91 14.45
CA GLN A 188 1.25 -20.63 15.54
C GLN A 188 1.78 -19.19 15.49
N THR A 189 2.08 -18.67 14.28
CA THR A 189 2.57 -17.30 14.11
C THR A 189 1.48 -16.26 14.38
N GLN A 190 0.24 -16.50 13.94
CA GLN A 190 -0.90 -15.61 14.22
C GLN A 190 -1.20 -15.56 15.73
N ASP A 191 -1.21 -16.69 16.42
CA ASP A 191 -1.45 -16.74 17.88
C ASP A 191 -0.35 -16.00 18.65
N ARG A 192 0.91 -16.11 18.21
CA ARG A 192 2.04 -15.35 18.75
C ARG A 192 1.90 -13.85 18.51
N LEU A 193 1.51 -13.44 17.30
CA LEU A 193 1.28 -12.03 16.96
C LEU A 193 0.10 -11.45 17.75
N GLN A 194 -1.00 -12.17 17.88
CA GLN A 194 -2.16 -11.77 18.66
C GLN A 194 -1.84 -11.70 20.16
N THR A 195 -1.06 -12.64 20.69
CA THR A 195 -0.59 -12.61 22.09
C THR A 195 0.28 -11.38 22.36
N LYS A 196 1.21 -11.05 21.43
CA LYS A 196 2.04 -9.84 21.50
C LYS A 196 1.22 -8.55 21.36
N ARG A 197 0.16 -8.55 20.55
CA ARG A 197 -0.79 -7.44 20.43
C ARG A 197 -1.56 -7.24 21.73
N ASN A 198 -2.07 -8.33 22.30
CA ASN A 198 -2.80 -8.33 23.57
C ASN A 198 -1.92 -7.86 24.73
N SER A 199 -0.64 -8.25 24.80
CA SER A 199 0.26 -7.79 25.87
C SER A 199 0.58 -6.30 25.76
N LEU A 200 0.86 -5.80 24.55
CA LEU A 200 1.06 -4.35 24.29
C LEU A 200 -0.21 -3.53 24.58
N GLN A 201 -1.40 -4.09 24.33
CA GLN A 201 -2.67 -3.46 24.69
C GLN A 201 -2.95 -3.52 26.19
N ARG A 202 -2.53 -4.57 26.90
CA ARG A 202 -2.63 -4.66 28.38
C ARG A 202 -1.68 -3.70 29.09
N SER A 203 -0.46 -3.49 28.58
CA SER A 203 0.40 -2.38 29.03
C SER A 203 -0.13 -0.99 28.64
N SER A 204 -1.19 -0.94 27.81
CA SER A 204 -1.92 0.28 27.41
C SER A 204 -3.31 0.38 28.07
N GLN A 205 -3.52 -0.27 29.22
CA GLN A 205 -4.66 0.01 30.11
C GLN A 205 -4.62 1.47 30.60
N PRO A 206 -5.78 2.08 30.89
CA PRO A 206 -6.00 3.49 30.57
C PRO A 206 -5.14 4.42 31.43
N SER A 207 -4.53 5.41 30.77
CA SER A 207 -3.87 6.53 31.43
C SER A 207 -4.78 7.09 32.52
N CYS A 208 -4.33 7.04 33.77
CA CYS A 208 -5.06 7.59 34.91
C CYS A 208 -5.51 9.03 34.58
N PRO A 209 -6.76 9.44 34.90
CA PRO A 209 -7.20 10.80 34.64
C PRO A 209 -6.33 11.82 35.37
N VAL A 210 -5.52 12.58 34.62
CA VAL A 210 -4.66 13.64 35.13
C VAL A 210 -5.39 14.97 35.04
N MET A 211 -5.40 15.75 36.12
CA MET A 211 -5.92 17.11 36.10
C MET A 211 -4.87 18.07 35.52
N ASP A 212 -5.19 18.65 34.36
CA ASP A 212 -4.45 19.75 33.74
C ASP A 212 -5.27 21.05 33.96
N GLY A 213 -5.04 21.67 35.11
CA GLY A 213 -5.89 22.75 35.65
C GLY A 213 -7.34 22.28 35.84
N ASP A 214 -8.30 23.05 35.33
CA ASP A 214 -9.74 22.72 35.35
C ASP A 214 -10.14 21.52 34.45
N VAL A 215 -9.21 20.92 33.72
CA VAL A 215 -9.52 19.95 32.66
C VAL A 215 -9.00 18.57 33.01
N ILE A 216 -9.89 17.59 33.05
CA ILE A 216 -9.52 16.19 33.23
C ILE A 216 -9.02 15.64 31.89
N THR A 217 -7.81 15.06 31.89
CA THR A 217 -7.13 14.59 30.69
C THR A 217 -6.76 13.11 30.76
N MET A 218 -6.90 12.42 29.62
CA MET A 218 -6.45 11.04 29.43
C MET A 218 -5.88 10.88 28.01
N ALA A 219 -4.91 9.99 27.81
CA ALA A 219 -4.32 9.69 26.53
C ALA A 219 -5.16 8.67 25.74
N ILE A 220 -6.18 9.16 25.02
CA ILE A 220 -7.16 8.31 24.32
C ILE A 220 -7.31 8.73 22.85
N LYS A 221 -7.32 7.76 21.93
CA LYS A 221 -7.67 7.97 20.51
C LYS A 221 -9.04 7.38 20.22
N PHE A 222 -9.75 7.95 19.25
CA PHE A 222 -10.98 7.35 18.72
C PHE A 222 -10.66 6.46 17.53
N GLU A 223 -10.70 5.14 17.72
CA GLU A 223 -10.55 4.18 16.64
C GLU A 223 -11.92 3.73 16.10
N ARG A 224 -12.28 4.15 14.89
CA ARG A 224 -13.62 3.87 14.32
C ARG A 224 -14.00 2.37 14.30
N ARG A 225 -13.00 1.50 14.15
CA ARG A 225 -13.14 0.03 14.12
C ARG A 225 -13.60 -0.58 15.44
N GLU A 226 -13.43 0.11 16.57
CA GLU A 226 -13.84 -0.39 17.89
C GLU A 226 -15.34 -0.20 18.19
N TYR A 227 -16.09 0.46 17.30
CA TYR A 227 -17.48 0.88 17.54
C TYR A 227 -18.43 0.44 16.41
N PRO A 228 -19.68 0.02 16.73
CA PRO A 228 -20.67 -0.35 15.73
C PRO A 228 -20.94 0.76 14.69
N PRO A 229 -21.34 0.44 13.44
CA PRO A 229 -21.58 1.44 12.40
C PRO A 229 -22.58 2.55 12.79
N GLN A 230 -23.58 2.24 13.62
CA GLN A 230 -24.62 3.19 14.03
C GLN A 230 -24.33 3.96 15.34
N ILE A 231 -23.21 3.65 16.01
CA ILE A 231 -22.91 4.14 17.36
C ILE A 231 -21.58 4.92 17.35
N THR A 232 -21.55 6.03 18.10
CA THR A 232 -20.32 6.78 18.39
C THR A 232 -20.34 7.33 19.82
N PRO A 233 -19.18 7.47 20.50
CA PRO A 233 -19.07 8.03 21.85
C PRO A 233 -19.78 9.37 22.04
N LYS A 234 -19.70 10.28 21.05
CA LYS A 234 -20.38 11.58 21.06
C LYS A 234 -21.90 11.46 21.08
N MET A 235 -22.47 10.45 20.41
CA MET A 235 -23.90 10.16 20.45
C MET A 235 -24.30 9.56 21.81
N PHE A 236 -23.49 8.64 22.35
CA PHE A 236 -23.69 8.07 23.68
C PHE A 236 -23.69 9.14 24.77
N LEU A 237 -22.68 10.02 24.79
CA LEU A 237 -22.56 11.08 25.80
C LEU A 237 -23.70 12.10 25.70
N LEU A 238 -24.18 12.43 24.49
CA LEU A 238 -25.34 13.30 24.30
C LEU A 238 -26.62 12.66 24.85
N GLU A 239 -26.85 11.39 24.56
CA GLU A 239 -28.09 10.69 24.96
C GLU A 239 -28.11 10.38 26.46
N TRP A 240 -26.96 10.02 27.04
CA TRP A 240 -26.79 9.95 28.50
C TRP A 240 -27.07 11.30 29.16
N SER A 241 -26.50 12.40 28.66
CA SER A 241 -26.71 13.74 29.23
C SER A 241 -28.19 14.15 29.21
N ARG A 242 -28.97 13.72 28.20
CA ARG A 242 -30.42 13.94 28.16
C ARG A 242 -31.18 13.17 29.24
N ARG A 243 -30.82 11.90 29.48
CA ARG A 243 -31.46 11.05 30.51
C ARG A 243 -31.21 11.59 31.91
N GLU A 244 -29.98 12.03 32.18
CA GLU A 244 -29.59 12.69 33.45
C GLU A 244 -30.08 14.14 33.56
N LYS A 245 -30.87 14.65 32.59
CA LYS A 245 -31.40 16.02 32.54
C LYS A 245 -30.32 17.11 32.64
N LEU A 246 -29.12 16.82 32.14
CA LEU A 246 -27.98 17.74 32.09
C LEU A 246 -28.03 18.63 30.84
N GLU A 247 -27.28 19.73 30.88
CA GLU A 247 -27.00 20.53 29.68
C GLU A 247 -26.32 19.68 28.58
N GLN A 248 -26.62 19.99 27.32
CA GLN A 248 -26.02 19.28 26.19
C GLN A 248 -24.48 19.45 26.16
N PRO A 249 -23.71 18.37 25.93
CA PRO A 249 -22.25 18.42 25.90
C PRO A 249 -21.70 19.46 24.89
N ARG A 250 -20.97 20.45 25.38
CA ARG A 250 -20.40 21.53 24.54
C ARG A 250 -18.95 21.21 24.18
N TYR A 251 -18.62 21.24 22.89
CA TYR A 251 -17.27 20.91 22.38
C TYR A 251 -16.54 22.18 21.90
N LYS A 252 -15.33 22.40 22.41
CA LYS A 252 -14.39 23.43 21.91
C LYS A 252 -13.17 22.73 21.32
N THR A 253 -12.96 22.87 20.01
CA THR A 253 -11.81 22.27 19.31
C THR A 253 -10.79 23.35 18.96
N VAL A 254 -9.52 23.08 19.25
CA VAL A 254 -8.36 23.90 18.86
C VAL A 254 -7.59 23.17 17.76
N GLN A 255 -7.05 23.92 16.80
CA GLN A 255 -6.15 23.40 15.77
C GLN A 255 -4.74 23.91 16.01
N ARG A 256 -3.74 23.02 15.94
CA ARG A 256 -2.32 23.35 16.07
C ARG A 256 -1.77 23.80 14.71
N SER A 257 -1.02 24.89 14.69
CA SER A 257 -0.50 25.50 13.46
C SER A 257 0.61 24.69 12.78
N GLN A 258 1.46 23.99 13.55
CA GLN A 258 2.63 23.28 13.00
C GLN A 258 2.26 22.08 12.13
N ASP A 259 1.28 21.27 12.54
CA ASP A 259 0.92 20.00 11.89
C ASP A 259 -0.56 19.91 11.48
N ARG A 260 -1.31 21.01 11.66
CA ARG A 260 -2.76 21.12 11.40
C ARG A 260 -3.62 20.14 12.22
N ALA A 261 -3.07 19.51 13.26
CA ALA A 261 -3.80 18.56 14.09
C ALA A 261 -4.81 19.25 15.02
N PHE A 262 -5.81 18.48 15.47
CA PHE A 262 -6.93 18.95 16.26
C PHE A 262 -6.94 18.33 17.65
N GLN A 263 -7.28 19.13 18.66
CA GLN A 263 -7.58 18.65 20.02
C GLN A 263 -8.91 19.25 20.46
N SER A 264 -9.79 18.43 21.04
CA SER A 264 -11.11 18.85 21.49
C SER A 264 -11.24 18.74 23.01
N THR A 265 -11.95 19.69 23.61
CA THR A 265 -12.38 19.67 25.01
C THR A 265 -13.90 19.65 25.03
N VAL A 266 -14.49 18.67 25.70
CA VAL A 266 -15.93 18.60 25.96
C VAL A 266 -16.23 19.11 27.37
N THR A 267 -17.31 19.88 27.52
CA THR A 267 -17.81 20.37 28.81
C THR A 267 -19.16 19.72 29.10
N VAL A 268 -19.26 19.06 30.25
CA VAL A 268 -20.47 18.36 30.76
C VAL A 268 -20.57 18.63 32.26
N ALA A 269 -21.76 18.99 32.75
CA ALA A 269 -22.01 19.31 34.17
C ALA A 269 -20.95 20.26 34.79
N LYS A 270 -20.58 21.32 34.04
CA LYS A 270 -19.52 22.31 34.36
C LYS A 270 -18.08 21.76 34.46
N LYS A 271 -17.85 20.45 34.33
CA LYS A 271 -16.52 19.82 34.24
C LYS A 271 -16.03 19.74 32.79
N LYS A 272 -14.72 19.83 32.58
CA LYS A 272 -14.07 19.82 31.25
C LYS A 272 -13.26 18.54 31.08
N TYR A 273 -13.35 17.89 29.92
CA TYR A 273 -12.69 16.64 29.59
C TYR A 273 -12.00 16.72 28.22
N ARG A 274 -10.78 16.21 28.09
CA ARG A 274 -9.95 16.36 26.87
C ARG A 274 -9.03 15.16 26.68
N SER A 275 -8.81 14.73 25.45
CA SER A 275 -7.72 13.79 25.17
C SER A 275 -6.39 14.55 25.11
N SER A 276 -5.34 14.03 25.76
CA SER A 276 -3.98 14.58 25.64
C SER A 276 -3.35 14.30 24.26
N LEU A 277 -3.95 13.41 23.46
CA LEU A 277 -3.51 13.05 22.12
C LEU A 277 -4.14 13.96 21.07
N TRP A 278 -3.33 14.36 20.09
CA TRP A 278 -3.76 15.20 18.95
C TRP A 278 -4.20 14.33 17.78
N GLU A 279 -5.29 14.71 17.12
CA GLU A 279 -5.95 13.93 16.06
C GLU A 279 -5.90 14.62 14.70
N LYS A 280 -5.86 13.85 13.61
CA LYS A 280 -5.83 14.38 12.23
C LYS A 280 -7.17 14.97 11.77
N SER A 281 -8.24 14.79 12.55
CA SER A 281 -9.60 15.21 12.20
C SER A 281 -10.33 15.79 13.40
N LYS A 282 -10.95 16.97 13.23
CA LYS A 282 -11.87 17.57 14.23
C LYS A 282 -12.93 16.58 14.71
N LYS A 283 -13.51 15.79 13.80
CA LYS A 283 -14.52 14.79 14.15
C LYS A 283 -13.96 13.74 15.11
N PHE A 284 -12.72 13.28 14.91
CA PHE A 284 -12.11 12.26 15.77
C PHE A 284 -11.65 12.87 17.10
N ALA A 285 -11.14 14.11 17.11
CA ALA A 285 -10.81 14.83 18.34
C ALA A 285 -12.03 15.00 19.27
N GLU A 286 -13.20 15.34 18.71
CA GLU A 286 -14.45 15.43 19.47
C GLU A 286 -14.86 14.06 20.05
N GLN A 287 -14.81 12.99 19.26
CA GLN A 287 -15.11 11.63 19.74
C GLN A 287 -14.14 11.19 20.85
N ALA A 288 -12.84 11.45 20.69
CA ALA A 288 -11.84 11.15 21.71
C ALA A 288 -12.13 11.89 23.03
N SER A 289 -12.49 13.18 22.99
CA SER A 289 -12.89 13.93 24.19
C SER A 289 -14.17 13.40 24.84
N ALA A 290 -15.12 12.88 24.05
CA ALA A 290 -16.32 12.23 24.57
C ALA A 290 -15.99 10.92 25.31
N ILE A 291 -15.05 10.12 24.80
CA ILE A 291 -14.57 8.91 25.48
C ILE A 291 -13.96 9.25 26.85
N VAL A 292 -13.10 10.29 26.92
CA VAL A 292 -12.51 10.72 28.20
C VAL A 292 -13.61 11.06 29.21
N CYS A 293 -14.66 11.76 28.79
CA CYS A 293 -15.80 12.07 29.65
C CYS A 293 -16.53 10.81 30.14
N LEU A 294 -16.88 9.89 29.23
CA LEU A 294 -17.60 8.65 29.56
C LEU A 294 -16.80 7.77 30.53
N ARG A 295 -15.50 7.55 30.28
CA ARG A 295 -14.63 6.74 31.15
C ARG A 295 -14.45 7.33 32.54
N VAL A 296 -14.26 8.65 32.66
CA VAL A 296 -14.11 9.31 33.97
C VAL A 296 -15.42 9.27 34.77
N LEU A 297 -16.56 9.23 34.09
CA LEU A 297 -17.88 9.05 34.72
C LEU A 297 -18.26 7.58 34.97
N GLY A 298 -17.44 6.61 34.53
CA GLY A 298 -17.72 5.18 34.67
C GLY A 298 -18.84 4.65 33.75
N ILE A 299 -19.14 5.35 32.66
CA ILE A 299 -20.25 5.05 31.74
C ILE A 299 -19.73 4.27 30.51
N PRO A 300 -20.46 3.25 30.01
CA PRO A 300 -20.12 2.57 28.76
C PRO A 300 -19.94 3.53 27.57
N GLU A 301 -18.95 3.27 26.72
CA GLU A 301 -18.63 4.11 25.56
C GLU A 301 -19.31 3.67 24.26
N GLY A 302 -20.00 2.53 24.28
CA GLY A 302 -20.65 1.91 23.12
C GLY A 302 -19.67 1.10 22.26
N ARG A 303 -18.62 0.57 22.88
CA ARG A 303 -17.57 -0.26 22.25
C ARG A 303 -18.14 -1.63 21.87
N LEU A 304 -17.62 -2.21 20.78
CA LEU A 304 -17.94 -3.60 20.39
C LEU A 304 -17.58 -4.56 21.54
N GLY A 305 -18.59 -5.28 22.05
CA GLY A 305 -18.45 -6.22 23.17
C GLY A 305 -18.91 -5.68 24.53
N GLU A 306 -19.23 -4.38 24.65
CA GLU A 306 -19.97 -3.88 25.82
C GLU A 306 -21.44 -4.35 25.76
N GLY A 307 -22.02 -4.71 26.91
CA GLY A 307 -23.42 -5.09 27.01
C GLY A 307 -24.35 -3.95 26.59
N ASP A 308 -25.55 -4.28 26.08
CA ASP A 308 -26.49 -3.28 25.55
C ASP A 308 -27.00 -2.38 26.68
N SER A 309 -26.35 -1.22 26.85
CA SER A 309 -26.71 -0.17 27.82
C SER A 309 -28.13 0.36 27.68
N GLY A 310 -28.83 0.06 26.58
CA GLY A 310 -30.14 0.61 26.27
C GLY A 310 -30.14 2.14 26.06
N LEU A 311 -28.95 2.79 26.03
CA LEU A 311 -28.82 4.25 25.92
C LEU A 311 -29.22 4.76 24.54
N VAL A 312 -28.82 4.06 23.47
CA VAL A 312 -29.10 4.44 22.09
C VAL A 312 -30.09 3.47 21.45
N CYS A 313 -31.35 3.90 21.31
CA CYS A 313 -32.33 3.13 20.55
C CYS A 313 -31.83 2.91 19.12
N LYS A 314 -31.60 1.63 18.77
CA LYS A 314 -31.40 1.20 17.38
C LYS A 314 -32.61 1.67 16.58
N ARG A 315 -32.45 2.69 15.74
CA ARG A 315 -33.52 3.12 14.81
C ARG A 315 -33.77 1.98 13.82
N LYS A 316 -34.74 1.13 14.16
CA LYS A 316 -35.28 0.09 13.30
C LYS A 316 -35.82 0.80 12.06
N ARG A 317 -35.09 0.71 10.95
CA ARG A 317 -35.60 1.13 9.65
C ARG A 317 -36.65 0.07 9.29
N GLU A 318 -37.91 0.36 9.59
CA GLU A 318 -39.00 -0.57 9.34
C GLU A 318 -39.05 -0.86 7.85
N GLY A 319 -38.72 -2.10 7.48
CA GLY A 319 -39.06 -2.63 6.18
C GLY A 319 -40.58 -2.70 6.11
N ARG A 320 -41.17 -1.94 5.18
CA ARG A 320 -42.59 -2.12 4.84
C ARG A 320 -42.75 -3.56 4.34
N SER A 321 -43.42 -4.37 5.14
CA SER A 321 -44.09 -5.56 4.64
C SER A 321 -45.19 -5.12 3.69
N ASN A 322 -45.14 -5.61 2.46
CA ASN A 322 -46.31 -5.73 1.58
C ASN A 322 -46.22 -7.13 0.98
N GLY A 323 -47.07 -8.03 1.45
CA GLY A 323 -47.31 -9.31 0.77
C GLY A 323 -48.39 -9.14 -0.29
N ASN A 324 -48.27 -9.91 -1.38
CA ASN A 324 -49.24 -10.17 -2.46
C ASN A 324 -49.71 -8.91 -3.24
N THR A 325 -49.67 -8.88 -4.56
CA THR A 325 -50.18 -9.90 -5.49
C THR A 325 -49.34 -10.05 -6.77
N GLU A 326 -49.48 -11.19 -7.43
CA GLU A 326 -49.12 -11.34 -8.85
C GLU A 326 -50.15 -10.62 -9.72
N GLU A 327 -49.73 -9.64 -10.53
CA GLU A 327 -50.24 -9.36 -11.89
C GLU A 327 -49.39 -8.25 -12.56
N GLU A 328 -49.66 -7.98 -13.84
CA GLU A 328 -48.99 -6.94 -14.67
C GLU A 328 -47.50 -7.13 -15.00
N ARG A 329 -47.17 -8.29 -15.57
CA ARG A 329 -46.17 -8.32 -16.66
C ARG A 329 -46.74 -7.59 -17.89
N GLY A 330 -46.34 -6.34 -18.15
CA GLY A 330 -46.55 -5.75 -19.48
C GLY A 330 -46.43 -4.24 -19.62
N LYS A 331 -45.63 -3.82 -20.62
CA LYS A 331 -45.68 -2.51 -21.30
C LYS A 331 -45.32 -1.26 -20.47
N LYS A 332 -44.07 -0.78 -20.62
CA LYS A 332 -43.73 0.57 -21.15
C LYS A 332 -42.21 0.84 -21.06
N LEU A 333 -41.51 0.69 -22.19
CA LEU A 333 -40.16 1.26 -22.41
C LEU A 333 -40.09 1.96 -23.77
N HIS A 334 -40.77 3.10 -23.82
CA HIS A 334 -40.78 4.16 -24.84
C HIS A 334 -41.42 5.36 -24.10
N VAL A 335 -40.93 6.60 -24.13
CA VAL A 335 -40.07 7.32 -25.09
C VAL A 335 -39.22 8.35 -24.31
N ALA A 336 -38.01 8.71 -24.79
CA ALA A 336 -37.51 10.10 -24.95
C ALA A 336 -35.97 10.24 -24.93
N SER A 337 -35.35 10.25 -26.12
CA SER A 337 -34.17 11.07 -26.41
C SER A 337 -33.83 11.05 -27.92
N ILE A 338 -34.32 12.04 -28.68
CA ILE A 338 -33.83 12.38 -30.04
C ILE A 338 -33.82 13.91 -30.18
N GLN A 339 -32.70 14.42 -30.68
CA GLN A 339 -32.31 15.78 -31.15
C GLN A 339 -30.89 16.06 -30.61
N GLN A 340 -29.83 16.40 -31.36
CA GLN A 340 -29.55 16.73 -32.78
C GLN A 340 -28.05 16.31 -33.07
N GLU A 341 -27.48 16.16 -34.29
CA GLU A 341 -27.94 16.33 -35.68
C GLU A 341 -27.09 15.55 -36.72
N ALA A 342 -27.44 15.73 -38.00
CA ALA A 342 -26.67 15.76 -39.27
C ALA A 342 -25.12 15.59 -39.29
N LEU A 343 -24.46 15.09 -40.37
CA LEU A 343 -24.85 14.44 -41.65
C LEU A 343 -23.58 13.87 -42.36
N THR A 344 -23.75 13.20 -43.51
CA THR A 344 -22.72 12.69 -44.48
C THR A 344 -21.86 11.49 -44.03
N SER A 345 -21.55 10.50 -44.88
CA SER A 345 -22.12 10.04 -46.16
C SER A 345 -21.66 8.60 -46.48
N GLU A 346 -22.43 7.90 -47.31
CA GLU A 346 -22.24 6.54 -47.90
C GLU A 346 -20.89 6.29 -48.64
N PRO A 347 -20.55 5.06 -49.11
CA PRO A 347 -21.40 3.87 -49.38
C PRO A 347 -20.90 2.50 -48.88
N ALA A 348 -21.65 1.46 -49.23
CA ALA A 348 -21.51 0.06 -48.81
C ALA A 348 -20.88 -0.88 -49.87
N ALA A 349 -20.32 -2.01 -49.37
CA ALA A 349 -20.37 -3.37 -49.97
C ALA A 349 -19.67 -3.58 -51.36
N PRO A 350 -19.55 -4.81 -51.93
CA PRO A 350 -20.10 -6.11 -51.46
C PRO A 350 -19.22 -7.39 -51.60
N THR A 351 -19.78 -8.48 -51.05
CA THR A 351 -19.78 -9.91 -51.51
C THR A 351 -18.52 -10.79 -51.58
N GLU A 352 -18.79 -12.05 -51.20
CA GLU A 352 -18.00 -13.28 -51.32
C GLU A 352 -18.08 -13.87 -52.75
N GLU A 353 -17.10 -14.69 -53.18
CA GLU A 353 -17.25 -16.15 -53.43
C GLU A 353 -16.02 -16.81 -54.12
N GLU A 354 -15.83 -18.10 -53.82
CA GLU A 354 -15.18 -19.22 -54.54
C GLU A 354 -13.75 -19.15 -55.17
N ASP A 355 -12.77 -19.72 -54.43
CA ASP A 355 -12.08 -21.02 -54.68
C ASP A 355 -11.32 -21.31 -56.04
N PRO A 356 -10.68 -22.49 -56.28
CA PRO A 356 -9.26 -22.71 -55.97
C PRO A 356 -8.33 -23.12 -57.14
N ASN A 357 -7.02 -22.80 -57.04
CA ASN A 357 -5.86 -23.65 -57.43
C ASN A 357 -4.53 -22.87 -57.42
N HIS A 358 -3.50 -23.36 -56.70
CA HIS A 358 -2.34 -23.96 -57.37
C HIS A 358 -1.30 -24.54 -56.38
N SER A 359 -0.70 -25.65 -56.80
CA SER A 359 0.42 -26.33 -56.16
C SER A 359 1.79 -25.81 -56.64
N THR A 360 2.76 -25.67 -55.74
CA THR A 360 4.16 -26.08 -56.03
C THR A 360 4.99 -26.45 -54.80
N GLN A 361 5.53 -27.67 -54.86
CA GLN A 361 6.71 -28.27 -54.22
C GLN A 361 7.55 -27.48 -53.18
N LEU A 362 7.80 -28.16 -52.05
CA LEU A 362 8.97 -27.97 -51.19
C LEU A 362 10.05 -29.01 -51.56
N THR A 363 11.31 -28.57 -51.70
CA THR A 363 12.48 -29.45 -51.85
C THR A 363 13.68 -28.95 -51.01
N GLY A 364 14.17 -29.83 -50.14
CA GLY A 364 15.61 -30.04 -49.86
C GLY A 364 16.46 -28.99 -49.13
N THR A 365 16.97 -29.39 -47.94
CA THR A 365 18.36 -29.20 -47.44
C THR A 365 18.96 -27.78 -47.40
N LEU A 366 19.43 -27.31 -46.24
CA LEU A 366 20.53 -27.87 -45.44
C LEU A 366 20.40 -27.57 -43.93
#